data_AF-A0A1Z5TH53-F1
#
_entry.id   AF-A0A1Z5TH53-F1
#
_cell.length_a   1.000
_cell.length_b   1.000
_cell.length_c   1.000
_cell.angle_alpha   90.00
_cell.angle_beta   90.00
_cell.angle_gamma   90.00
#
_symmetry.space_group_name_H-M   'P 1'
#
loop_
_entity.id
_entity.type
_entity.pdbx_description
1 polymer ?
#
loop_
_entity_poly.entity_id
_entity_poly.type
_entity_poly.pdbx_seq_one_letter_code
_entity_poly.pdbx_strand_id
1 'polypeptide(L)'
;MDQMYRADDGEDIRRDVEAAGEPMIPHVAALGGWSKPISVYDYWQLNRQKIRAQESYNKKWNESATLLPWSAGDESQKQQSQSSRLVDVLISPVAPHTAVPHRTARWTGYTKVCNFLDYAALSIPFGTLEQESSFGGRLPKIHAGDSRERYLRAYVPRNDMDKWNHGLYDSELMDGLPIGLQIIGRRFEEERVLGVAKVAENVIADHRKA
;
A
#
# COMPACT_ATOMS: atom_id res chain seq x y z
N MET A 1 -6.20 -9.45 10.41
CA MET A 1 -4.90 -8.74 10.54
C MET A 1 -4.94 -7.69 11.64
N ASP A 2 -6.05 -6.97 11.84
CA ASP A 2 -6.14 -5.87 12.82
C ASP A 2 -5.77 -6.24 14.27
N GLN A 3 -6.12 -7.45 14.71
CA GLN A 3 -5.74 -7.97 16.03
C GLN A 3 -4.23 -7.95 16.28
N MET A 4 -3.40 -8.10 15.23
CA MET A 4 -1.93 -8.11 15.32
C MET A 4 -1.34 -6.75 15.70
N TYR A 5 -2.12 -5.68 15.60
CA TYR A 5 -1.72 -4.30 15.87
C TYR A 5 -2.38 -3.73 17.13
N ARG A 6 -3.08 -4.57 17.89
CA ARG A 6 -3.90 -4.15 19.04
C ARG A 6 -3.78 -5.12 20.23
N ALA A 7 -2.58 -5.67 20.43
CA ALA A 7 -2.38 -6.66 21.49
C ALA A 7 -2.52 -6.04 22.90
N ASP A 8 -1.99 -4.83 23.07
CA ASP A 8 -2.08 -4.05 24.30
C ASP A 8 -3.36 -3.22 24.40
N ASP A 9 -4.14 -3.14 23.32
CA ASP A 9 -5.36 -2.33 23.21
C ASP A 9 -5.15 -0.88 23.70
N GLY A 10 -3.99 -0.30 23.34
CA GLY A 10 -3.65 1.09 23.62
C GLY A 10 -3.30 1.41 25.08
N GLU A 11 -3.09 0.40 25.93
CA GLU A 11 -2.79 0.61 27.36
C GLU A 11 -1.54 1.46 27.58
N ASP A 12 -0.45 1.21 26.83
CA ASP A 12 0.77 2.00 26.96
C ASP A 12 0.54 3.46 26.54
N ILE A 13 -0.17 3.68 25.43
CA ILE A 13 -0.53 5.02 24.95
C ILE A 13 -1.35 5.77 26.02
N ARG A 14 -2.35 5.11 26.61
CA ARG A 14 -3.22 5.70 27.64
C ARG A 14 -2.42 6.09 28.89
N ARG A 15 -1.56 5.19 29.37
CA ARG A 15 -0.71 5.43 30.54
C ARG A 15 0.19 6.64 30.35
N ASP A 16 0.83 6.75 29.19
CA ASP A 16 1.78 7.82 28.92
C ASP A 16 1.07 9.18 28.74
N VAL A 17 -0.10 9.20 28.08
CA VAL A 17 -0.95 10.40 27.98
C VAL A 17 -1.46 10.86 29.34
N GLU A 18 -1.90 9.93 30.20
CA GLU A 18 -2.33 10.23 31.56
C GLU A 18 -1.19 10.81 32.41
N ALA A 19 0.01 10.25 32.31
CA ALA A 19 1.20 10.76 33.00
C ALA A 19 1.61 12.16 32.52
N ALA A 20 1.40 12.48 31.24
CA ALA A 20 1.66 13.81 30.68
C ALA A 20 0.63 14.86 31.13
N GLY A 21 -0.59 14.46 31.49
CA GLY A 21 -1.69 15.35 31.85
C GLY A 21 -2.33 16.10 30.67
N GLU A 22 -1.98 15.72 29.44
CA GLU A 22 -2.54 16.31 28.22
C GLU A 22 -3.75 15.51 27.71
N PRO A 23 -4.72 16.15 27.04
CA PRO A 23 -5.85 15.42 26.47
C PRO A 23 -5.41 14.55 25.27
N MET A 24 -5.98 13.35 25.18
CA MET A 24 -5.80 12.47 24.03
C MET A 24 -6.20 13.19 22.73
N ILE A 25 -5.33 13.14 21.72
CA ILE A 25 -5.62 13.70 20.40
C ILE A 25 -6.87 12.99 19.84
N PRO A 26 -7.91 13.70 19.38
CA PRO A 26 -9.16 13.06 18.95
C PRO A 26 -9.00 11.98 17.87
N HIS A 27 -8.03 12.16 16.98
CA HIS A 27 -7.75 11.17 15.93
C HIS A 27 -7.08 9.90 16.48
N VAL A 28 -6.22 10.04 17.50
CA VAL A 28 -5.65 8.87 18.20
C VAL A 28 -6.78 8.14 18.92
N ALA A 29 -7.61 8.84 19.68
CA ALA A 29 -8.79 8.25 20.34
C ALA A 29 -9.70 7.49 19.36
N ALA A 30 -9.84 7.96 18.12
CA ALA A 30 -10.63 7.32 17.07
C ALA A 30 -10.01 6.03 16.49
N LEU A 31 -8.73 5.72 16.75
CA LEU A 31 -8.09 4.46 16.31
C LEU A 31 -8.72 3.22 16.96
N GLY A 32 -9.49 3.41 18.04
CA GLY A 32 -10.23 2.38 18.75
C GLY A 32 -9.33 1.37 19.47
N GLY A 33 -9.95 0.47 20.22
CA GLY A 33 -9.22 -0.48 21.05
C GLY A 33 -8.62 0.20 22.27
N TRP A 34 -9.49 0.52 23.23
CA TRP A 34 -9.16 1.17 24.52
C TRP A 34 -9.82 0.41 25.68
N SER A 35 -10.05 -0.88 25.48
CA SER A 35 -10.89 -1.71 26.32
C SER A 35 -10.05 -2.59 27.23
N LYS A 36 -9.35 -3.58 26.67
CA LYS A 36 -8.56 -4.50 27.47
C LYS A 36 -7.47 -5.17 26.63
N PRO A 37 -6.21 -5.16 27.11
CA PRO A 37 -5.15 -5.94 26.49
C PRO A 37 -5.50 -7.43 26.49
N ILE A 38 -5.03 -8.14 25.46
CA ILE A 38 -5.19 -9.59 25.40
C ILE A 38 -4.28 -10.28 26.42
N SER A 39 -4.61 -11.51 26.82
CA SER A 39 -3.74 -12.28 27.71
C SER A 39 -2.42 -12.62 27.04
N VAL A 40 -1.38 -12.88 27.83
CA VAL A 40 -0.11 -13.41 27.31
C VAL A 40 -0.37 -14.67 26.48
N TYR A 41 -1.21 -15.59 26.95
CA TYR A 41 -1.55 -16.81 26.22
C TYR A 41 -2.14 -16.52 24.83
N ASP A 42 -3.10 -15.59 24.74
CA ASP A 42 -3.72 -15.19 23.46
C ASP A 42 -2.72 -14.50 22.54
N TYR A 43 -1.83 -13.68 23.10
CA TYR A 43 -0.73 -13.07 22.36
C TYR A 43 0.19 -14.13 21.74
N TRP A 44 0.52 -15.20 22.46
CA TRP A 44 1.26 -16.33 21.90
C TRP A 44 0.49 -17.03 20.78
N GLN A 45 -0.81 -17.26 20.94
CA GLN A 45 -1.63 -17.85 19.86
C GLN A 45 -1.66 -16.97 18.62
N LEU A 46 -1.78 -15.66 18.81
CA LEU A 46 -1.79 -14.66 17.76
C LEU A 46 -0.44 -14.66 17.00
N ASN A 47 0.69 -14.71 17.70
CA ASN A 47 2.01 -14.82 17.05
C ASN A 47 2.17 -16.10 16.24
N ARG A 48 1.65 -17.24 16.72
CA ARG A 48 1.64 -18.49 15.93
C ARG A 48 0.84 -18.34 14.64
N GLN A 49 -0.28 -17.63 14.66
CA GLN A 49 -1.06 -17.35 13.45
C GLN A 49 -0.31 -16.40 12.50
N LYS A 50 0.37 -15.38 13.02
CA LYS A 50 1.23 -14.48 12.23
C LYS A 50 2.31 -15.27 11.48
N ILE A 51 3.06 -16.11 12.19
CA ILE A 51 4.15 -16.92 11.61
C ILE A 51 3.61 -17.82 10.50
N ARG A 52 2.50 -18.53 10.74
CA ARG A 52 1.88 -19.39 9.71
C ARG A 52 1.47 -18.61 8.46
N ALA A 53 0.93 -17.41 8.64
CA ALA A 53 0.57 -16.56 7.50
C ALA A 53 1.82 -16.12 6.72
N GLN A 54 2.89 -15.71 7.42
CA GLN A 54 4.17 -15.36 6.79
C GLN A 54 4.77 -16.54 6.01
N GLU A 55 4.77 -17.74 6.59
CA GLU A 55 5.20 -18.98 5.93
C GLU A 55 4.37 -19.26 4.66
N SER A 56 3.04 -19.13 4.74
CA SER A 56 2.16 -19.34 3.59
C SER A 56 2.43 -18.35 2.46
N TYR A 57 2.70 -17.08 2.77
CA TYR A 57 3.03 -16.07 1.77
C TYR A 57 4.41 -16.34 1.15
N ASN A 58 5.41 -16.72 1.95
CA ASN A 58 6.73 -17.10 1.44
C ASN A 58 6.65 -18.33 0.53
N LYS A 59 5.83 -19.32 0.88
CA LYS A 59 5.57 -20.49 0.03
C LYS A 59 4.95 -20.07 -1.30
N LYS A 60 3.91 -19.23 -1.26
CA LYS A 60 3.26 -18.71 -2.48
C LYS A 60 4.23 -17.92 -3.35
N TRP A 61 5.13 -17.14 -2.75
CA TRP A 61 6.16 -16.42 -3.47
C TRP A 61 7.10 -17.39 -4.20
N ASN A 62 7.55 -18.47 -3.54
CA ASN A 62 8.37 -19.50 -4.19
C ASN A 62 7.61 -20.24 -5.30
N GLU A 63 6.33 -20.53 -5.09
CA GLU A 63 5.46 -21.15 -6.09
C GLU A 63 5.25 -20.26 -7.33
N SER A 64 5.51 -18.95 -7.24
CA SER A 64 5.42 -18.03 -8.40
C SER A 64 6.34 -18.44 -9.55
N ALA A 65 7.44 -19.14 -9.23
CA ALA A 65 8.35 -19.70 -10.21
C ALA A 65 7.66 -20.71 -11.16
N THR A 66 6.54 -21.28 -10.75
CA THR A 66 5.76 -22.24 -11.55
C THR A 66 4.65 -21.58 -12.37
N LEU A 67 4.41 -20.28 -12.18
CA LEU A 67 3.39 -19.55 -12.92
C LEU A 67 3.83 -19.34 -14.37
N LEU A 68 2.84 -19.41 -15.27
CA LEU A 68 3.05 -19.04 -16.66
C LEU A 68 3.37 -17.54 -16.76
N PRO A 69 4.21 -17.13 -17.72
CA PRO A 69 4.43 -15.71 -17.99
C PRO A 69 3.10 -14.99 -18.19
N TRP A 70 2.97 -13.80 -17.59
CA TRP A 70 1.85 -12.92 -17.90
C TRP A 70 1.94 -12.50 -19.36
N SER A 71 0.97 -12.89 -20.18
CA SER A 71 0.80 -12.33 -21.52
C SER A 71 -0.31 -11.29 -21.49
N ALA A 72 0.00 -10.06 -21.91
CA ALA A 72 -0.93 -8.94 -21.94
C ALA A 72 -1.98 -9.10 -23.06
N GLY A 73 -2.73 -10.20 -23.06
CA GLY A 73 -3.71 -10.55 -24.09
C GLY A 73 -3.13 -11.09 -25.40
N ASP A 74 -1.80 -11.14 -25.55
CA ASP A 74 -1.14 -11.72 -26.73
C ASP A 74 -0.88 -13.23 -26.52
N GLU A 75 -1.71 -14.07 -27.13
CA GLU A 75 -1.58 -15.52 -27.02
C GLU A 75 -0.36 -16.09 -27.75
N SER A 76 0.25 -15.31 -28.66
CA SER A 76 1.45 -15.73 -29.39
C SER A 76 2.69 -15.84 -28.50
N GLN A 77 2.73 -15.10 -27.38
CA GLN A 77 3.82 -15.14 -26.41
C GLN A 77 3.71 -16.32 -25.42
N LYS A 78 2.59 -17.05 -25.38
CA LYS A 78 2.42 -18.23 -24.50
C LYS A 78 3.38 -19.38 -24.85
N GLN A 79 3.93 -19.40 -26.07
CA GLN A 79 4.78 -20.49 -26.56
C GLN A 79 6.29 -20.23 -26.40
N GLN A 80 6.71 -19.01 -26.02
CA GLN A 80 8.11 -18.60 -26.00
C GLN A 80 8.57 -18.16 -24.61
N SER A 81 8.66 -19.12 -23.69
CA SER A 81 9.76 -19.29 -22.73
C SER A 81 9.31 -20.18 -21.56
N GLN A 82 9.84 -21.41 -21.48
CA GLN A 82 9.77 -22.28 -20.30
C GLN A 82 10.71 -21.82 -19.16
N SER A 83 11.20 -20.57 -19.15
CA SER A 83 11.97 -20.09 -18.02
C SER A 83 11.02 -19.77 -16.87
N SER A 84 11.04 -20.65 -15.86
CA SER A 84 10.52 -20.38 -14.54
C SER A 84 11.07 -19.03 -14.05
N ARG A 85 10.21 -18.01 -13.93
CA ARG A 85 10.58 -16.69 -13.41
C ARG A 85 9.93 -16.51 -12.06
N LEU A 86 10.74 -16.69 -11.01
CA LEU A 86 10.37 -16.29 -9.66
C LEU A 86 10.06 -14.78 -9.67
N VAL A 87 9.01 -14.36 -8.99
CA VAL A 87 8.74 -12.94 -8.79
C VAL A 87 9.90 -12.31 -8.01
N ASP A 88 10.49 -11.24 -8.54
CA ASP A 88 11.59 -10.52 -7.87
C ASP A 88 11.06 -9.55 -6.82
N VAL A 89 10.02 -8.78 -7.17
CA VAL A 89 9.34 -7.80 -6.32
C VAL A 89 7.86 -7.73 -6.68
N LEU A 90 7.05 -7.21 -5.76
CA LEU A 90 5.67 -6.80 -6.03
C LEU A 90 5.62 -5.28 -6.21
N ILE A 91 4.77 -4.83 -7.13
CA ILE A 91 4.45 -3.42 -7.34
C ILE A 91 3.03 -3.20 -6.84
N SER A 92 2.85 -2.22 -5.97
CA SER A 92 1.56 -1.89 -5.34
C SER A 92 1.39 -0.38 -5.24
N PRO A 93 0.15 0.14 -5.23
CA PRO A 93 -0.11 1.48 -4.70
C PRO A 93 0.42 1.62 -3.26
N VAL A 94 0.81 2.84 -2.87
CA VAL A 94 1.14 3.18 -1.47
C VAL A 94 -0.14 3.46 -0.68
N ALA A 95 -1.09 4.15 -1.29
CA ALA A 95 -2.36 4.58 -0.72
C ALA A 95 -3.44 4.55 -1.81
N PRO A 96 -4.73 4.47 -1.46
CA PRO A 96 -5.82 4.50 -2.44
C PRO A 96 -6.14 5.92 -2.93
N HIS A 97 -5.40 6.93 -2.49
CA HIS A 97 -5.60 8.35 -2.75
C HIS A 97 -4.25 9.09 -2.70
N THR A 98 -4.20 10.32 -3.20
CA THR A 98 -3.11 11.28 -2.95
C THR A 98 -3.23 11.83 -1.51
N ALA A 99 -2.62 12.97 -1.18
CA ALA A 99 -2.87 13.57 0.14
C ALA A 99 -4.36 13.95 0.26
N VAL A 100 -4.98 13.57 1.38
CA VAL A 100 -6.39 13.85 1.68
C VAL A 100 -6.50 14.92 2.77
N PRO A 101 -7.65 15.61 2.92
CA PRO A 101 -7.86 16.58 3.97
C PRO A 101 -7.51 16.03 5.36
N HIS A 102 -7.06 16.91 6.25
CA HIS A 102 -6.65 16.51 7.59
C HIS A 102 -7.74 15.70 8.30
N ARG A 103 -7.32 14.66 9.03
CA ARG A 103 -8.19 13.81 9.85
C ARG A 103 -9.19 12.95 9.05
N THR A 104 -9.02 12.80 7.74
CA THR A 104 -9.89 11.96 6.90
C THR A 104 -9.28 10.62 6.46
N ALA A 105 -7.97 10.43 6.67
CA ALA A 105 -7.29 9.16 6.41
C ALA A 105 -7.74 8.09 7.43
N ARG A 106 -8.25 6.96 6.92
CA ARG A 106 -8.83 5.88 7.77
C ARG A 106 -8.30 4.49 7.47
N TRP A 107 -7.64 4.29 6.33
CA TRP A 107 -7.25 2.96 5.89
C TRP A 107 -5.78 2.92 5.44
N THR A 108 -5.06 1.92 5.92
CA THR A 108 -3.61 1.75 5.70
C THR A 108 -3.28 0.39 5.09
N GLY A 109 -4.25 -0.30 4.48
CA GLY A 109 -4.08 -1.72 4.10
C GLY A 109 -2.92 -1.98 3.14
N TYR A 110 -2.66 -1.08 2.18
CA TYR A 110 -1.55 -1.22 1.22
C TYR A 110 -0.16 -1.26 1.87
N THR A 111 0.03 -0.63 3.02
CA THR A 111 1.32 -0.61 3.74
C THR A 111 1.30 -1.52 4.98
N LYS A 112 0.12 -1.71 5.59
CA LYS A 112 -0.09 -2.60 6.73
C LYS A 112 0.31 -4.04 6.42
N VAL A 113 0.03 -4.52 5.22
CA VAL A 113 0.40 -5.88 4.81
C VAL A 113 1.92 -6.12 4.86
N CYS A 114 2.73 -5.12 4.49
CA CYS A 114 4.19 -5.22 4.51
C CYS A 114 4.72 -5.35 5.95
N ASN A 115 4.17 -4.55 6.87
CA ASN A 115 4.49 -4.64 8.31
C ASN A 115 4.09 -6.00 8.90
N PHE A 116 2.95 -6.56 8.47
CA PHE A 116 2.48 -7.86 8.96
C PHE A 116 3.36 -9.00 8.44
N LEU A 117 3.71 -8.96 7.16
CA LEU A 117 4.53 -9.99 6.52
C LEU A 117 6.03 -9.87 6.81
N ASP A 118 6.46 -8.75 7.40
CA ASP A 118 7.86 -8.41 7.61
C ASP A 118 8.63 -8.34 6.27
N TYR A 119 8.00 -7.67 5.28
CA TYR A 119 8.54 -7.51 3.94
C TYR A 119 9.24 -6.16 3.79
N ALA A 120 10.36 -6.15 3.06
CA ALA A 120 11.03 -4.92 2.67
C ALA A 120 10.12 -4.14 1.71
N ALA A 121 9.84 -2.88 2.00
CA ALA A 121 8.98 -2.05 1.16
C ALA A 121 9.57 -0.63 1.02
N LEU A 122 9.63 -0.14 -0.21
CA LEU A 122 10.05 1.22 -0.53
C LEU A 122 8.93 1.94 -1.27
N SER A 123 8.57 3.13 -0.78
CA SER A 123 7.65 4.03 -1.48
C SER A 123 8.44 5.08 -2.24
N ILE A 124 8.16 5.25 -3.53
CA ILE A 124 8.75 6.27 -4.39
C ILE A 124 7.65 7.14 -5.01
N PRO A 125 7.93 8.43 -5.28
CA PRO A 125 7.00 9.26 -6.06
C PRO A 125 7.00 8.79 -7.51
N PHE A 126 5.81 8.52 -8.05
CA PHE A 126 5.64 7.99 -9.41
C PHE A 126 5.19 9.07 -10.39
N GLY A 127 4.24 9.90 -9.98
CA GLY A 127 3.70 10.98 -10.81
C GLY A 127 2.86 11.96 -10.03
N THR A 128 2.20 12.86 -10.74
CA THR A 128 1.20 13.79 -10.19
C THR A 128 -0.08 13.67 -10.98
N LEU A 129 -1.22 13.89 -10.33
CA LEU A 129 -2.49 14.03 -11.04
C LEU A 129 -2.45 15.33 -11.84
N GLU A 130 -2.70 15.26 -13.15
CA GLU A 130 -2.76 16.45 -14.01
C GLU A 130 -4.21 16.88 -14.27
N GLN A 131 -4.51 18.12 -13.89
CA GLN A 131 -5.48 18.97 -14.57
C GLN A 131 -4.76 20.12 -15.31
N GLU A 132 -5.51 20.84 -16.15
CA GLU A 132 -5.02 21.96 -16.98
C GLU A 132 -4.30 23.07 -16.17
N SER A 133 -4.50 23.09 -14.84
CA SER A 133 -4.11 24.16 -13.94
C SER A 133 -3.16 23.74 -12.81
N SER A 134 -1.99 23.12 -13.09
CA SER A 134 -1.08 22.83 -11.96
C SER A 134 0.41 23.02 -12.19
N PHE A 135 0.93 23.90 -11.32
CA PHE A 135 2.28 23.98 -10.76
C PHE A 135 2.77 22.61 -10.26
N GLY A 136 3.96 22.16 -10.67
CA GLY A 136 4.52 20.90 -10.18
C GLY A 136 5.77 20.41 -10.92
N GLY A 137 6.84 21.21 -10.94
CA GLY A 137 7.97 21.05 -11.87
C GLY A 137 8.94 19.87 -11.66
N ARG A 138 8.56 18.71 -11.11
CA ARG A 138 9.52 17.60 -10.89
C ARG A 138 9.02 16.17 -11.05
N LEU A 139 7.74 15.89 -11.29
CA LEU A 139 7.21 14.52 -11.50
C LEU A 139 6.47 14.43 -12.84
N PRO A 140 6.42 13.25 -13.50
CA PRO A 140 5.59 13.11 -14.68
C PRO A 140 4.14 13.35 -14.32
N LYS A 141 3.45 14.00 -15.24
CA LYS A 141 2.02 14.23 -15.15
C LYS A 141 1.29 13.00 -15.67
N ILE A 142 0.32 12.51 -14.90
CA ILE A 142 -0.43 11.30 -15.24
C ILE A 142 -1.85 11.70 -15.59
N HIS A 143 -2.18 11.55 -16.87
CA HIS A 143 -3.53 11.70 -17.37
C HIS A 143 -4.26 10.36 -17.36
N ALA A 144 -5.19 10.19 -16.43
CA ALA A 144 -5.99 8.97 -16.36
C ALA A 144 -7.11 8.91 -17.44
N GLY A 145 -7.42 10.05 -18.10
CA GLY A 145 -8.33 10.17 -19.24
C GLY A 145 -9.59 9.30 -19.15
N ASP A 146 -9.89 8.59 -20.24
CA ASP A 146 -11.07 7.72 -20.33
C ASP A 146 -11.12 6.63 -19.26
N SER A 147 -9.97 6.17 -18.75
CA SER A 147 -9.94 5.11 -17.74
C SER A 147 -10.54 5.59 -16.42
N ARG A 148 -10.27 6.84 -16.04
CA ARG A 148 -10.87 7.51 -14.89
C ARG A 148 -12.36 7.69 -15.10
N GLU A 149 -12.77 8.21 -16.25
CA GLU A 149 -14.20 8.44 -16.52
C GLU A 149 -15.00 7.14 -16.48
N ARG A 150 -14.48 6.07 -17.10
CA ARG A 150 -15.09 4.75 -17.06
C ARG A 150 -15.20 4.23 -15.62
N TYR A 151 -14.14 4.39 -14.83
CA TYR A 151 -14.16 4.00 -13.42
C TYR A 151 -15.25 4.75 -12.63
N LEU A 152 -15.33 6.08 -12.77
CA LEU A 152 -16.31 6.89 -12.05
C LEU A 152 -17.75 6.57 -12.46
N ARG A 153 -18.00 6.32 -13.76
CA ARG A 153 -19.34 5.95 -14.27
C ARG A 153 -19.79 4.56 -13.81
N ALA A 154 -18.86 3.62 -13.67
CA ALA A 154 -19.14 2.23 -13.32
C ALA A 154 -18.93 1.92 -11.83
N TYR A 155 -18.61 2.92 -11.01
CA TYR A 155 -18.29 2.73 -9.60
C TYR A 155 -19.47 2.14 -8.83
N VAL A 156 -19.24 0.99 -8.21
CA VAL A 156 -20.13 0.37 -7.22
C VAL A 156 -19.29 0.09 -5.99
N PRO A 157 -19.63 0.65 -4.81
CA PRO A 157 -18.84 0.45 -3.61
C PRO A 157 -18.82 -1.02 -3.22
N ARG A 158 -17.63 -1.57 -3.00
CA ARG A 158 -17.42 -2.96 -2.57
C ARG A 158 -17.77 -3.17 -1.10
N ASN A 159 -17.66 -2.12 -0.30
CA ASN A 159 -17.99 -2.07 1.12
C ASN A 159 -18.04 -0.60 1.59
N ASP A 160 -18.38 -0.37 2.87
CA ASP A 160 -18.51 0.98 3.45
C ASP A 160 -17.19 1.76 3.45
N MET A 161 -16.06 1.07 3.59
CA MET A 161 -14.74 1.70 3.59
C MET A 161 -14.34 2.16 2.19
N ASP A 162 -14.66 1.38 1.16
CA ASP A 162 -14.53 1.76 -0.25
C ASP A 162 -15.42 2.96 -0.56
N LYS A 163 -16.70 2.93 -0.14
CA LYS A 163 -17.64 4.05 -0.29
C LYS A 163 -17.10 5.34 0.35
N TRP A 164 -16.59 5.23 1.57
CA TRP A 164 -15.97 6.35 2.27
C TRP A 164 -14.76 6.90 1.51
N ASN A 165 -13.85 6.01 1.10
CA ASN A 165 -12.62 6.38 0.41
C ASN A 165 -12.92 7.07 -0.93
N HIS A 166 -13.86 6.52 -1.70
CA HIS A 166 -14.34 7.16 -2.94
C HIS A 166 -14.96 8.53 -2.66
N GLY A 167 -15.66 8.71 -1.54
CA GLY A 167 -16.21 10.00 -1.13
C GLY A 167 -15.16 11.08 -0.84
N LEU A 168 -13.88 10.72 -0.65
CA LEU A 168 -12.77 11.67 -0.52
C LEU A 168 -12.21 12.13 -1.87
N TYR A 169 -12.66 11.52 -2.98
CA TYR A 169 -12.15 11.82 -4.30
C TYR A 169 -12.62 13.19 -4.79
N ASP A 170 -11.67 14.12 -4.89
CA ASP A 170 -11.87 15.46 -5.44
C ASP A 170 -10.69 15.77 -6.36
N SER A 171 -10.92 15.81 -7.67
CA SER A 171 -9.82 15.99 -8.62
C SER A 171 -9.24 17.39 -8.61
N GLU A 172 -10.00 18.41 -8.21
CA GLU A 172 -9.51 19.79 -8.15
C GLU A 172 -8.57 19.94 -6.97
N LEU A 173 -8.96 19.44 -5.79
CA LEU A 173 -8.10 19.44 -4.60
C LEU A 173 -6.88 18.53 -4.73
N MET A 174 -6.98 17.48 -5.56
CA MET A 174 -5.90 16.52 -5.78
C MET A 174 -4.95 16.88 -6.93
N ASP A 175 -5.27 17.93 -7.69
CA ASP A 175 -4.44 18.38 -8.82
C ASP A 175 -3.02 18.75 -8.36
N GLY A 176 -2.01 18.26 -9.09
CA GLY A 176 -0.60 18.45 -8.76
C GLY A 176 -0.09 17.66 -7.55
N LEU A 177 -0.94 16.92 -6.82
CA LEU A 177 -0.50 16.13 -5.68
C LEU A 177 0.24 14.85 -6.12
N PRO A 178 1.32 14.45 -5.42
CA PRO A 178 2.07 13.24 -5.76
C PRO A 178 1.25 11.95 -5.60
N ILE A 179 1.42 11.06 -6.57
CA ILE A 179 0.95 9.68 -6.56
C ILE A 179 2.17 8.80 -6.25
N GLY A 180 2.06 7.97 -5.22
CA GLY A 180 3.12 7.08 -4.76
C GLY A 180 3.01 5.66 -5.33
N LEU A 181 4.15 5.07 -5.65
CA LEU A 181 4.30 3.65 -6.00
C LEU A 181 5.12 2.94 -4.93
N GLN A 182 4.69 1.74 -4.54
CA GLN A 182 5.35 0.90 -3.56
C GLN A 182 6.01 -0.29 -4.26
N ILE A 183 7.30 -0.49 -4.00
CA ILE A 183 8.08 -1.65 -4.42
C ILE A 183 8.30 -2.51 -3.18
N ILE A 184 7.86 -3.77 -3.24
CA ILE A 184 7.86 -4.68 -2.10
C ILE A 184 8.72 -5.90 -2.44
N GLY A 185 9.78 -6.12 -1.68
CA GLY A 185 10.61 -7.32 -1.74
C GLY A 185 10.29 -8.27 -0.59
N ARG A 186 10.95 -9.43 -0.58
CA ARG A 186 10.83 -10.36 0.56
C ARG A 186 11.58 -9.79 1.76
N ARG A 187 11.41 -10.47 2.89
CA ARG A 187 12.23 -10.23 4.09
C ARG A 187 13.72 -10.37 3.74
N PHE A 188 14.54 -9.41 4.15
CA PHE A 188 15.99 -9.35 3.89
C PHE A 188 16.39 -9.16 2.42
N GLU A 189 15.55 -8.49 1.63
CA GLU A 189 15.85 -8.18 0.22
C GLU A 189 15.86 -6.67 -0.06
N GLU A 190 16.29 -5.87 0.92
CA GLU A 190 16.35 -4.42 0.84
C GLU A 190 17.19 -3.96 -0.36
N GLU A 191 18.32 -4.60 -0.66
CA GLU A 191 19.17 -4.27 -1.80
C GLU A 191 18.49 -4.52 -3.14
N ARG A 192 17.67 -5.59 -3.23
CA ARG A 192 16.87 -5.86 -4.43
C ARG A 192 15.80 -4.78 -4.62
N VAL A 193 15.11 -4.40 -3.55
CA VAL A 193 14.11 -3.33 -3.58
C VAL A 193 14.74 -2.02 -4.04
N LEU A 194 15.90 -1.65 -3.50
CA LEU A 194 16.65 -0.46 -3.91
C LEU A 194 17.12 -0.54 -5.36
N GLY A 195 17.60 -1.70 -5.80
CA GLY A 195 18.00 -1.93 -7.19
C GLY A 195 16.85 -1.74 -8.17
N VAL A 196 15.69 -2.31 -7.88
CA VAL A 196 14.48 -2.13 -8.71
C VAL A 196 14.00 -0.68 -8.66
N ALA A 197 14.09 -0.01 -7.52
CA ALA A 197 13.75 1.40 -7.41
C ALA A 197 14.61 2.28 -8.32
N LYS A 198 15.89 1.96 -8.46
CA LYS A 198 16.79 2.67 -9.39
C LYS A 198 16.37 2.46 -10.85
N VAL A 199 15.96 1.24 -11.21
CA VAL A 199 15.43 0.95 -12.54
C VAL A 199 14.13 1.73 -12.79
N ALA A 200 13.21 1.73 -11.82
CA ALA A 200 11.96 2.48 -11.92
C ALA A 200 12.19 3.99 -12.09
N GLU A 201 13.11 4.57 -11.32
CA GLU A 201 13.50 5.99 -11.45
C GLU A 201 14.01 6.31 -12.86
N ASN A 202 14.87 5.46 -13.44
CA ASN A 202 15.39 5.66 -14.79
C ASN A 202 14.27 5.60 -15.84
N VAL A 203 13.37 4.60 -15.75
CA VAL A 203 12.22 4.48 -16.66
C VAL A 203 11.30 5.71 -16.58
N ILE A 204 11.03 6.17 -15.35
CA ILE A 204 10.23 7.38 -15.11
C ILE A 204 10.92 8.62 -15.70
N ALA A 205 12.24 8.73 -15.56
CA ALA A 205 13.00 9.86 -16.08
C ALA A 205 13.06 9.87 -17.62
N ASP A 206 13.18 8.71 -18.25
CA ASP A 206 13.19 8.59 -19.71
C ASP A 206 11.83 8.89 -20.32
N HIS A 207 10.73 8.47 -19.68
CA HIS A 207 9.38 8.82 -20.12
C HIS A 207 9.10 10.33 -20.09
N ARG A 208 9.80 11.12 -19.26
CA ARG A 208 9.67 12.59 -19.28
C ARG A 208 10.36 13.27 -20.45
N LYS A 209 11.34 12.60 -21.07
CA LYS A 209 12.13 13.17 -22.18
C LYS A 209 11.51 12.87 -23.54
N ALA A 210 10.70 11.82 -23.62
CA ALA A 210 9.97 11.40 -24.81
C ALA A 210 8.70 12.24 -24.99
#